data_AF-A0A7X4Z8W8-F1
#
_entry.id   AF-A0A7X4Z8W8-F1
#
_cell.length_a   1.000
_cell.length_b   1.000
_cell.length_c   1.000
_cell.angle_alpha   90.00
_cell.angle_beta   90.00
_cell.angle_gamma   90.00
#
_symmetry.space_group_name_H-M   'P 1'
#
loop_
_entity.id
_entity.type
_entity.pdbx_description
1 polymer ?
#
loop_
_entity_poly.entity_id
_entity_poly.type
_entity_poly.pdbx_seq_one_letter_code
_entity_poly.pdbx_strand_id
1 'polypeptide(L)'
;MLDGVIYDTALAQEIKEKFPITVSMSGYGGREYYGGINFTPENTDGGQLHFDNGDITYCSTNNTMAIFYAQTDHPNLTMEVIPIGKVTSDLSAFDTFDGQEEITFSLAE
;
A
#
# COMPACT_ATOMS: atom_id res chain seq x y z
N MET A 1 8.39 2.21 -13.53
CA MET A 1 8.08 3.27 -12.55
C MET A 1 6.57 3.41 -12.52
N LEU A 2 6.00 3.47 -11.34
CA LEU A 2 4.56 3.68 -11.15
C LEU A 2 4.37 5.08 -10.59
N ASP A 3 3.32 5.75 -11.05
CA ASP A 3 2.93 7.06 -10.55
C ASP A 3 1.79 6.87 -9.55
N GLY A 4 1.77 7.73 -8.54
CA GLY A 4 0.72 7.70 -7.53
C GLY A 4 0.57 9.03 -6.82
N VAL A 5 -0.48 9.11 -6.01
CA VAL A 5 -0.77 10.23 -5.13
C VAL A 5 -0.70 9.76 -3.69
N ILE A 6 -0.20 10.63 -2.81
CA ILE A 6 -0.28 10.45 -1.36
C ILE A 6 -1.40 11.34 -0.84
N TYR A 7 -2.23 10.82 0.07
CA TYR A 7 -3.37 11.56 0.60
C TYR A 7 -2.95 12.59 1.64
N ASP A 8 -3.81 13.58 1.85
CA ASP A 8 -3.61 14.61 2.88
C ASP A 8 -4.29 14.21 4.19
N THR A 9 -3.83 13.10 4.77
CA THR A 9 -4.26 12.57 6.07
C THR A 9 -3.08 12.52 7.03
N ALA A 10 -3.34 12.57 8.35
CA ALA A 10 -2.27 12.55 9.35
C ALA A 10 -1.33 11.33 9.20
N LEU A 11 -1.90 10.13 8.99
CA LEU A 11 -1.14 8.91 8.71
C LEU A 11 -0.28 9.01 7.46
N ALA A 12 -0.87 9.47 6.35
CA ALA A 12 -0.18 9.56 5.09
C ALA A 12 0.99 10.54 5.17
N GLN A 13 0.81 11.69 5.84
CA GLN A 13 1.89 12.65 6.07
C GLN A 13 3.00 12.07 6.97
N GLU A 14 2.64 11.35 8.04
CA GLU A 14 3.60 10.69 8.93
C GLU A 14 4.47 9.65 8.20
N ILE A 15 3.86 8.84 7.34
CA ILE A 15 4.59 7.88 6.48
C ILE A 15 5.42 8.62 5.42
N LYS A 16 4.88 9.70 4.82
CA LYS A 16 5.60 10.54 3.84
C LYS A 16 6.90 11.11 4.39
N GLU A 17 6.93 11.49 5.67
CA GLU A 17 8.14 12.00 6.33
C GLU A 17 9.28 10.96 6.39
N LYS A 18 8.97 9.68 6.20
CA LYS A 18 9.97 8.61 6.13
C LYS A 18 10.50 8.38 4.72
N PHE A 19 9.87 8.96 3.69
CA PHE A 19 10.29 8.74 2.31
C PHE A 19 11.72 9.26 2.07
N PRO A 20 12.53 8.57 1.23
CA PRO A 20 12.19 7.32 0.56
C PRO A 20 12.26 6.10 1.50
N ILE A 21 11.28 5.20 1.39
CA ILE A 21 11.29 3.90 2.09
C ILE A 21 11.26 2.75 1.08
N THR A 22 12.05 1.72 1.33
CA THR A 22 12.01 0.46 0.58
C THR A 22 11.38 -0.62 1.45
N VAL A 23 10.42 -1.33 0.89
CA VAL A 23 9.68 -2.41 1.56
C VAL A 23 9.81 -3.68 0.74
N SER A 24 10.30 -4.74 1.37
CA SER A 24 10.23 -6.11 0.84
C SER A 24 8.78 -6.55 0.87
N MET A 25 8.11 -6.57 -0.28
CA MET A 25 6.71 -6.91 -0.42
C MET A 25 6.52 -8.28 -1.07
N SER A 26 5.56 -9.06 -0.56
CA SER A 26 5.18 -10.36 -1.13
C SER A 26 3.80 -10.27 -1.78
N GLY A 27 3.65 -10.92 -2.94
CA GLY A 27 2.37 -11.04 -3.62
C GLY A 27 1.41 -11.96 -2.86
N TYR A 28 0.15 -11.54 -2.73
CA TYR A 28 -0.89 -12.33 -2.06
C TYR A 28 -2.23 -12.27 -2.79
N GLY A 29 -2.86 -13.44 -2.92
CA GLY A 29 -4.21 -13.60 -3.46
C GLY A 29 -4.42 -13.09 -4.88
N GLY A 30 -3.35 -12.82 -5.64
CA GLY A 30 -3.43 -12.21 -6.98
C GLY A 30 -4.04 -10.80 -6.98
N ARG A 31 -3.96 -10.08 -5.86
CA ARG A 31 -4.59 -8.76 -5.69
C ARG A 31 -3.76 -7.72 -4.98
N GLU A 32 -2.77 -8.14 -4.20
CA GLU A 32 -1.98 -7.21 -3.38
C GLU A 32 -0.52 -7.62 -3.30
N TYR A 33 0.34 -6.62 -3.15
CA TYR A 33 1.70 -6.77 -2.66
C TYR A 33 1.78 -6.09 -1.30
N TYR A 34 2.26 -6.78 -0.27
CA TYR A 34 2.32 -6.25 1.09
C TYR A 34 3.62 -6.61 1.79
N GLY A 35 4.08 -5.75 2.69
CA GLY A 35 5.32 -5.93 3.43
C GLY A 35 5.40 -5.10 4.70
N GLY A 36 6.21 -5.54 5.65
CA GLY A 36 6.40 -4.86 6.93
C GLY A 36 7.27 -3.62 6.82
N ILE A 37 6.97 -2.59 7.61
CA ILE A 37 7.79 -1.39 7.75
C ILE A 37 8.56 -1.38 9.08
N ASN A 38 9.69 -0.67 9.14
CA ASN A 38 10.60 -0.66 10.30
C ASN A 38 10.35 0.50 11.29
N PHE A 39 9.21 1.18 11.15
CA PHE A 39 8.71 2.19 12.07
C PHE A 39 7.23 1.93 12.33
N THR A 40 6.67 2.52 13.38
CA THR A 40 5.26 2.36 13.75
C THR A 40 4.60 3.73 13.76
N PRO A 41 3.71 4.01 12.79
CA PRO A 41 2.90 5.22 12.79
C PRO A 41 1.99 5.34 14.01
N GLU A 42 1.81 6.55 14.52
CA GLU A 42 0.92 6.84 15.65
C GLU A 42 -0.51 7.13 15.20
N ASN A 43 -0.69 7.81 14.06
CA ASN A 43 -1.99 8.27 13.57
C ASN A 43 -2.74 7.16 12.82
N THR A 44 -3.28 6.17 13.51
CA THR A 44 -3.84 4.94 12.88
C THR A 44 -5.37 4.83 12.88
N ASP A 45 -6.06 5.97 12.87
CA ASP A 45 -7.51 6.01 12.71
C ASP A 45 -7.93 5.84 11.23
N GLY A 46 -9.22 5.53 11.00
CA GLY A 46 -9.80 5.49 9.65
C GLY A 46 -9.65 4.16 8.92
N GLY A 47 -9.56 3.05 9.66
CA GLY A 47 -9.55 1.71 9.10
C GLY A 47 -10.83 1.36 8.33
N GLN A 48 -10.67 0.62 7.24
CA GLN A 48 -11.76 0.09 6.43
C GLN A 48 -11.51 -1.35 6.00
N LEU A 49 -12.58 -2.10 5.74
CA LEU A 49 -12.56 -3.51 5.32
C LEU A 49 -12.71 -3.69 3.80
N HIS A 50 -12.43 -2.64 3.03
CA HIS A 50 -12.49 -2.65 1.57
C HIS A 50 -11.29 -1.88 1.00
N PHE A 51 -11.02 -2.09 -0.28
CA PHE A 51 -10.02 -1.36 -1.04
C PHE A 51 -10.56 -1.14 -2.45
N ASP A 52 -10.02 -0.15 -3.15
CA ASP A 52 -10.14 0.02 -4.58
C ASP A 52 -8.83 -0.35 -5.28
N ASN A 53 -8.91 -0.71 -6.56
CA ASN A 53 -7.70 -0.92 -7.36
C ASN A 53 -6.83 0.33 -7.36
N GLY A 54 -5.54 0.11 -7.15
CA GLY A 54 -4.50 1.12 -6.99
C GLY A 54 -4.29 1.57 -5.55
N ASP A 55 -5.14 1.20 -4.59
CA ASP A 55 -5.01 1.71 -3.22
C ASP A 55 -3.67 1.32 -2.59
N ILE A 56 -2.99 2.33 -2.04
CA ILE A 56 -1.83 2.17 -1.17
C ILE A 56 -2.34 2.33 0.25
N THR A 57 -2.14 1.32 1.08
CA THR A 57 -2.74 1.25 2.42
C THR A 57 -1.72 0.88 3.48
N TYR A 58 -2.06 1.17 4.73
CA TYR A 58 -1.34 0.73 5.92
C TYR A 58 -2.26 -0.07 6.84
N CYS A 59 -1.79 -1.20 7.36
CA CYS A 59 -2.50 -2.02 8.34
C CYS A 59 -1.79 -1.91 9.70
N SER A 60 -2.46 -1.29 10.68
CA SER A 60 -1.91 -1.08 12.03
C SER A 60 -1.75 -2.37 12.82
N THR A 61 -2.57 -3.40 12.54
CA THR A 61 -2.51 -4.69 13.25
C THR A 61 -1.21 -5.44 12.99
N ASN A 62 -0.70 -5.37 11.76
CA ASN A 62 0.50 -6.11 11.34
C ASN A 62 1.72 -5.20 11.11
N ASN A 63 1.57 -3.88 11.21
CA ASN A 63 2.58 -2.89 10.87
C ASN A 63 3.11 -3.05 9.43
N THR A 64 2.17 -3.19 8.48
CA THR A 64 2.47 -3.47 7.07
C THR A 64 1.90 -2.40 6.14
N MET A 65 2.59 -2.13 5.04
CA MET A 65 2.05 -1.42 3.89
C MET A 65 1.61 -2.42 2.82
N ALA A 66 0.57 -2.07 2.05
CA ALA A 66 0.10 -2.85 0.92
C ALA A 66 -0.25 -1.98 -0.27
N ILE A 67 -0.08 -2.51 -1.48
CA ILE A 67 -0.63 -1.98 -2.73
C ILE A 67 -1.63 -2.99 -3.27
N PHE A 68 -2.89 -2.59 -3.39
CA PHE A 68 -3.93 -3.39 -4.03
C PHE A 68 -4.01 -3.05 -5.51
N TYR A 69 -3.89 -4.04 -6.40
CA TYR A 69 -3.87 -3.83 -7.85
C TYR A 69 -5.02 -4.52 -8.60
N ALA A 70 -5.76 -5.44 -7.98
CA ALA A 70 -6.89 -6.12 -8.62
C ALA A 70 -8.03 -6.45 -7.65
N GLN A 71 -9.27 -6.24 -8.08
CA GLN A 71 -10.45 -6.78 -7.42
C GLN A 71 -10.58 -8.24 -7.83
N THR A 72 -10.50 -9.14 -6.86
CA THR A 72 -10.75 -10.57 -7.08
C THR A 72 -12.18 -10.92 -6.66
N ASP A 73 -12.58 -12.18 -6.80
CA ASP A 73 -13.92 -12.67 -6.42
C ASP A 73 -14.26 -12.46 -4.93
N HIS A 74 -13.26 -12.11 -4.11
CA HIS A 74 -13.38 -11.84 -2.68
C HIS A 74 -12.79 -10.46 -2.33
N PRO A 75 -13.52 -9.36 -2.61
CA PRO A 75 -13.02 -7.99 -2.48
C PRO A 75 -13.00 -7.47 -1.03
N ASN A 76 -13.75 -8.12 -0.13
CA ASN A 76 -13.83 -7.71 1.26
C ASN A 76 -12.61 -8.22 2.04
N LEU A 77 -12.02 -7.34 2.84
CA LEU A 77 -10.90 -7.64 3.72
C LEU A 77 -11.41 -8.16 5.06
N THR A 78 -10.59 -9.00 5.71
CA THR A 78 -10.82 -9.48 7.08
C THR A 78 -10.07 -8.66 8.12
N MET A 79 -9.18 -7.76 7.66
CA MET A 79 -8.39 -6.85 8.49
C MET A 79 -8.58 -5.43 7.98
N GLU A 80 -8.64 -4.49 8.91
CA GLU A 80 -8.75 -3.08 8.56
C GLU A 80 -7.43 -2.58 7.94
N VAL A 81 -7.58 -1.86 6.84
CA VAL A 81 -6.51 -1.13 6.18
C VAL A 81 -6.88 0.34 6.12
N ILE A 82 -5.89 1.21 6.21
CA ILE A 82 -6.08 2.66 6.20
C ILE A 82 -5.49 3.18 4.89
N PRO A 83 -6.28 3.79 4.01
CA PRO A 83 -5.78 4.35 2.76
C PRO A 83 -4.83 5.51 3.02
N ILE A 84 -3.63 5.44 2.45
CA ILE A 84 -2.61 6.50 2.55
C ILE A 84 -2.31 7.13 1.19
N GLY A 85 -2.70 6.49 0.10
CA GLY A 85 -2.48 6.97 -1.25
C GLY A 85 -3.07 6.04 -2.29
N LYS A 86 -2.75 6.29 -3.56
CA LYS A 86 -3.23 5.51 -4.68
C LYS A 86 -2.25 5.55 -5.84
N VAL A 87 -1.95 4.39 -6.42
CA VAL A 87 -1.30 4.27 -7.72
C VAL A 87 -2.28 4.74 -8.80
N THR A 88 -1.84 5.69 -9.63
CA THR A 88 -2.64 6.31 -10.69
C THR A 88 -2.17 5.95 -12.09
N SER A 89 -0.96 5.39 -12.21
CA SER A 89 -0.47 4.79 -13.46
C SER A 89 -1.11 3.41 -13.73
N ASP A 90 -0.79 2.83 -14.89
CA ASP A 90 -1.28 1.51 -15.29
C ASP A 90 -0.90 0.41 -14.27
N LEU A 91 -1.92 -0.30 -13.79
CA LEU A 91 -1.77 -1.38 -12.80
C LEU A 91 -1.37 -2.70 -13.43
N SER A 92 -1.45 -2.86 -14.76
CA SER A 92 -1.01 -4.10 -15.42
C SER A 92 0.50 -4.36 -15.25
N ALA A 93 1.26 -3.35 -14.80
CA ALA A 93 2.65 -3.53 -14.42
C ALA A 93 2.84 -4.59 -13.33
N PHE A 94 1.87 -4.75 -12.41
CA PHE A 94 1.92 -5.75 -11.35
C PHE A 94 1.81 -7.19 -11.87
N ASP A 95 1.30 -7.41 -13.08
CA ASP A 95 1.24 -8.73 -13.73
C ASP A 95 2.63 -9.28 -14.09
N THR A 96 3.64 -8.40 -14.11
CA THR A 96 5.03 -8.74 -14.44
C THR A 96 5.91 -8.98 -13.22
N PHE A 97 5.38 -8.72 -12.02
CA PHE A 97 6.13 -8.86 -10.76
C PHE A 97 6.19 -10.32 -10.33
N ASP A 98 7.31 -10.71 -9.73
CA ASP A 98 7.50 -12.04 -9.16
C ASP A 98 6.82 -12.14 -7.78
N GLY A 99 6.90 -13.31 -7.12
CA GLY A 99 6.25 -13.52 -5.83
C GLY A 99 6.74 -12.62 -4.68
N GLN A 100 7.93 -12.00 -4.83
CA GLN A 100 8.52 -11.07 -3.86
C GLN A 100 9.26 -9.95 -4.60
N GLU A 101 9.03 -8.71 -4.20
CA GLU A 101 9.60 -7.51 -4.83
C GLU A 101 10.06 -6.50 -3.79
N GLU A 102 11.16 -5.81 -4.06
CA GLU A 102 11.59 -4.64 -3.28
C GLU A 102 10.97 -3.38 -3.87
N ILE A 103 9.97 -2.81 -3.20
CA ILE A 103 9.26 -1.62 -3.68
C ILE A 103 9.71 -0.40 -2.90
N THR A 104 10.25 0.59 -3.61
CA THR A 104 10.62 1.90 -3.04
C THR A 104 9.50 2.92 -3.27
N PHE A 105 9.04 3.54 -2.19
CA PHE A 105 8.12 4.67 -2.19
C PHE A 105 8.92 5.97 -2.01
N SER A 106 8.78 6.89 -2.96
CA SER A 106 9.47 8.19 -2.95
C SER A 106 8.58 9.28 -3.54
N LEU A 107 8.88 10.54 -3.24
CA LEU A 107 8.24 11.68 -3.91
C LEU A 107 8.80 11.83 -5.33
N ALA A 108 7.96 12.27 -6.27
CA ALA A 108 8.41 12.67 -7.60
C ALA A 108 9.29 13.93 -7.51
N GLU A 109 10.28 14.04 -8.41
CA GLU A 109 11.13 15.24 -8.58
C GLU A 109 10.43 16.36 -9.38
#